data_AF-A0A5P9XS77-F1
#
_entry.id   AF-A0A5P9XS77-F1
#
_cell.length_a   1.000
_cell.length_b   1.000
_cell.length_c   1.000
_cell.angle_alpha   90.00
_cell.angle_beta   90.00
_cell.angle_gamma   90.00
#
_symmetry.space_group_name_H-M   'P 1'
#
loop_
_entity.id
_entity.type
_entity.pdbx_description
1 polymer ?
#
loop_
_entity_poly.entity_id
_entity_poly.type
_entity_poly.pdbx_seq_one_letter_code
_entity_poly.pdbx_strand_id
1 'polypeptide(L)' 'MGAERARLHKEQQRLESDRGKTLGKLSQESFRSRAPAEVVAKEEERLREIEAALQQLEEQAARLELL' A
#
# COMPACT_ATOMS: atom_id res chain seq x y z
N MET A 1 -4.09 -5.96 -24.36
CA MET A 1 -3.35 -5.46 -23.18
C MET A 1 -4.11 -4.44 -22.33
N GLY A 2 -5.06 -3.67 -22.87
CA GLY A 2 -5.78 -2.64 -22.07
C GLY A 2 -6.57 -3.17 -20.86
N ALA A 3 -7.19 -4.34 -20.96
CA ALA A 3 -7.94 -4.93 -19.84
C ALA A 3 -7.04 -5.36 -18.66
N GLU A 4 -5.84 -5.87 -18.93
CA GLU A 4 -4.90 -6.27 -17.89
C GLU A 4 -4.29 -5.05 -17.21
N ARG A 5 -3.89 -4.04 -18.00
CA ARG A 5 -3.41 -2.76 -17.46
C ARG A 5 -4.45 -2.08 -16.58
N ALA A 6 -5.72 -2.11 -16.98
CA ALA A 6 -6.81 -1.56 -16.17
C ALA A 6 -7.02 -2.32 -14.85
N ARG A 7 -6.81 -3.65 -14.82
CA ARG A 7 -6.86 -4.45 -13.58
C ARG A 7 -5.73 -4.10 -12.64
N LEU A 8 -4.49 -4.02 -13.15
CA LEU A 8 -3.33 -3.64 -12.34
C LEU A 8 -3.49 -2.24 -11.76
N HIS A 9 -3.90 -1.26 -12.57
CA HIS A 9 -4.12 0.10 -12.10
C HIS A 9 -5.21 0.18 -11.02
N LYS A 10 -6.31 -0.59 -11.18
CA LYS A 10 -7.36 -0.65 -10.17
C LYS A 10 -6.85 -1.23 -8.84
N GLU A 11 -5.98 -2.25 -8.90
CA GLU A 11 -5.38 -2.83 -7.69
C GLU A 11 -4.37 -1.87 -7.04
N GLN A 12 -3.57 -1.15 -7.84
CA GLN A 12 -2.68 -0.10 -7.35
C GLN A 12 -3.49 0.98 -6.60
N GLN A 13 -4.56 1.50 -7.19
CA GLN A 13 -5.41 2.51 -6.53
C GLN A 13 -6.02 2.01 -5.21
N ARG A 14 -6.42 0.73 -5.15
CA ARG A 14 -6.93 0.12 -3.93
C ARG A 14 -5.86 0.09 -2.84
N LEU A 15 -4.65 -0.37 -3.18
CA LEU A 15 -3.53 -0.45 -2.25
C LEU A 15 -3.03 0.93 -1.82
N GLU A 16 -3.01 1.92 -2.70
CA GLU A 16 -2.71 3.31 -2.36
C GLU A 16 -3.71 3.90 -1.36
N SER A 17 -5.00 3.61 -1.53
CA SER A 17 -6.03 4.01 -0.58
C SER A 17 -5.79 3.39 0.81
N ASP A 18 -5.45 2.10 0.85
CA ASP A 18 -5.16 1.41 2.10
C ASP A 18 -3.84 1.89 2.74
N ARG A 19 -2.82 2.17 1.92
CA ARG A 19 -1.58 2.82 2.35
C ARG A 19 -1.86 4.16 3.02
N GLY A 20 -2.68 4.99 2.39
CA GLY A 20 -3.08 6.30 2.91
C GLY A 20 -3.76 6.21 4.27
N LYS A 21 -4.65 5.22 4.48
CA LYS A 21 -5.30 4.99 5.78
C LYS A 21 -4.29 4.57 6.86
N THR A 22 -3.39 3.65 6.54
CA THR A 22 -2.38 3.17 7.49
C THR A 22 -1.36 4.27 7.83
N LEU A 23 -0.89 5.02 6.84
CA LEU A 23 -0.05 6.21 7.07
C LEU A 23 -0.77 7.26 7.91
N GLY A 24 -2.06 7.49 7.66
CA GLY A 24 -2.86 8.44 8.43
C GLY A 24 -3.02 8.06 9.91
N LYS A 25 -3.04 6.77 10.24
CA LYS A 25 -2.97 6.30 11.64
C LYS A 25 -1.58 6.51 12.20
N LEU A 26 -0.55 6.02 11.50
CA LEU A 26 0.82 6.04 11.98
C LEU A 26 1.33 7.47 12.15
N SER A 27 1.00 8.42 11.27
CA SER A 27 1.43 9.82 11.38
C SER A 27 0.86 10.56 12.58
N GLN A 28 -0.23 10.06 13.19
CA GLN A 28 -0.82 10.66 14.38
C GLN A 28 -0.04 10.25 15.64
N GLU A 29 0.57 11.22 16.30
CA GLU A 29 1.25 11.00 17.58
C GLU A 29 0.30 10.48 18.67
N SER A 30 -0.97 10.89 18.64
CA SER A 30 -2.02 10.37 19.53
C SER A 30 -2.26 8.87 19.34
N PHE A 31 -2.14 8.36 18.11
CA PHE A 31 -2.25 6.94 17.83
C PHE A 31 -1.03 6.19 18.41
N ARG A 32 0.18 6.68 18.13
CA ARG A 32 1.41 6.06 18.65
C ARG A 32 1.51 6.06 20.18
N SER A 33 1.03 7.10 20.84
CA SER A 33 1.09 7.25 22.30
C SER A 33 -0.01 6.49 23.05
N ARG A 34 -1.15 6.21 22.40
CA ARG A 34 -2.32 5.59 23.05
C ARG A 34 -2.58 4.15 22.61
N ALA A 35 -2.13 3.76 21.43
CA ALA A 35 -2.30 2.39 20.94
C ALA A 35 -1.30 1.45 21.63
N PRO A 36 -1.67 0.18 21.88
CA PRO A 36 -0.72 -0.84 22.31
C PRO A 36 0.45 -0.97 21.31
N ALA A 37 1.65 -1.25 21.81
CA ALA A 37 2.85 -1.39 20.98
C ALA A 37 2.68 -2.44 19.86
N GLU A 38 1.98 -3.53 20.14
CA GLU A 38 1.64 -4.57 19.15
C GLU A 38 0.78 -4.02 18.00
N VAL A 39 -0.17 -3.14 18.31
CA VAL A 39 -1.04 -2.52 17.30
C VAL A 39 -0.24 -1.56 16.42
N VAL A 40 0.66 -0.77 17.00
CA VAL A 40 1.55 0.11 16.23
C VAL A 40 2.46 -0.72 15.31
N ALA A 41 3.13 -1.74 15.86
CA ALA A 41 4.00 -2.64 15.11
C ALA A 41 3.25 -3.33 13.95
N LYS A 42 2.01 -3.77 14.19
CA LYS A 42 1.17 -4.38 13.15
C LYS A 42 0.79 -3.41 12.04
N GLU A 43 0.51 -2.15 12.36
CA GLU A 43 0.24 -1.14 11.32
C GLU A 43 1.51 -0.78 10.54
N GLU A 44 2.69 -0.76 11.18
CA GLU A 44 3.98 -0.59 10.49
C GLU A 44 4.32 -1.77 9.59
N GLU A 45 4.07 -3.00 10.03
CA GLU A 45 4.21 -4.21 9.21
C GLU A 45 3.26 -4.15 8.01
N ARG A 46 1.97 -3.84 8.25
CA ARG A 46 0.99 -3.66 7.18
C ARG A 46 1.42 -2.60 6.17
N LEU A 47 2.01 -1.49 6.62
CA LEU A 47 2.53 -0.48 5.72
C LEU A 47 3.62 -1.04 4.81
N ARG A 48 4.59 -1.78 5.37
CA ARG A 48 5.67 -2.43 4.60
C ARG A 48 5.13 -3.42 3.58
N GLU A 49 4.15 -4.23 3.95
CA GLU A 49 3.51 -5.19 3.04
C GLU A 49 2.80 -4.49 1.87
N ILE A 50 2.06 -3.42 2.15
CA ILE A 50 1.38 -2.63 1.11
C ILE A 50 2.40 -1.99 0.18
N GLU A 51 3.49 -1.41 0.71
CA GLU A 51 4.54 -0.80 -0.10
C GLU A 51 5.25 -1.82 -0.99
N ALA A 52 5.56 -3.01 -0.47
CA ALA A 52 6.13 -4.10 -1.26
C ALA A 52 5.18 -4.56 -2.37
N ALA A 53 3.88 -4.70 -2.08
CA ALA A 53 2.88 -5.07 -3.08
C ALA A 53 2.72 -4.01 -4.18
N LEU A 54 2.73 -2.72 -3.82
CA LEU A 54 2.69 -1.62 -4.78
C LEU A 54 3.89 -1.64 -5.73
N GLN A 55 5.10 -1.86 -5.20
CA GLN A 55 6.32 -1.99 -6.03
C GLN A 55 6.19 -3.14 -7.03
N GLN A 56 5.71 -4.31 -6.59
CA GLN A 56 5.52 -5.46 -7.48
C GLN A 56 4.48 -5.20 -8.57
N LEU A 57 3.42 -4.44 -8.28
CA LEU A 57 2.41 -4.06 -9.28
C LEU A 57 2.96 -3.01 -10.26
N GLU A 58 3.75 -2.06 -9.78
CA GLU A 58 4.41 -1.05 -10.63
C GLU A 58 5.38 -1.71 -11.61
N GLU A 59 6.18 -2.68 -11.15
CA GLU A 59 7.06 -3.46 -12.02
C GLU A 59 6.27 -4.25 -13.09
N GLN A 60 5.14 -4.85 -12.72
CA GLN A 60 4.28 -5.57 -13.67
C GLN A 60 3.67 -4.62 -14.70
N ALA A 61 3.19 -3.45 -14.27
CA ALA A 61 2.64 -2.43 -15.14
C ALA A 61 3.69 -1.91 -16.13
N ALA A 62 4.91 -1.63 -15.67
CA ALA A 62 6.02 -1.18 -16.50
C ALA A 62 6.42 -2.24 -17.55
N ARG A 63 6.44 -3.53 -17.19
CA ARG A 63 6.68 -4.61 -18.16
C ARG A 63 5.62 -4.65 -19.25
N LEU A 64 4.35 -4.40 -18.92
CA LEU A 64 3.25 -4.32 -19.90
C LEU A 64 3.25 -3.01 -20.71
N GLU A 65 4.08 -2.03 -20.35
CA GLU A 65 4.30 -0.80 -21.13
C GLU A 65 5.39 -0.95 -22.19
N LEU A 66 6.33 -1.86 -21.94
CA LEU A 66 7.38 -2.21 -22.90
C LEU A 66 6.94 -3.25 -23.95
N LEU A 67 5.73 -3.82 -23.83
CA LEU A 67 5.13 -4.81 -24.72
C LEU A 67 4.09 -4.19 -25.65
#